data_AF-A0A8T3LSD4-F1
#
_entry.id   AF-A0A8T3LSD4-F1
#
_cell.length_a   1.000
_cell.length_b   1.000
_cell.length_c   1.000
_cell.angle_alpha   90.00
_cell.angle_beta   90.00
_cell.angle_gamma   90.00
#
_symmetry.space_group_name_H-M   'P 1'
#
loop_
_entity.id
_entity.type
_entity.pdbx_description
1 polymer ?
#
loop_
_entity_poly.entity_id
_entity_poly.type
_entity_poly.pdbx_seq_one_letter_code
_entity_poly.pdbx_strand_id
1 'polypeptide(L)'
;MPAPDRAVPGVAKAGTPASGPPRPGLREQIGNTKRAGTGLVKAHIDLAKAEFGEILSLVKTLGVLAGVALGIALFTGNLVYVGTWLFLGEWLFGSLGWGVLHGLLFGTGILVMLGLLIVGVGAGRAVTAFLVSALAGVLVGLLLGSNILPNTVDTLLAGTSLAIGFDPGVLAVAGVVALVLGVVGLILGARAGGPRAAIAGLVGGVIVGFVVGLIVGGRYDWRVAAAIGVTVALLLWSVLQFVFGRSQIDLEKRFAALKPTETIETAKETKEWLGQQWANRRSKLGRR
;
A
#
# COMPACT_ATOMS: atom_id res chain seq x y z
N MET A 1 -9.05 57.09 43.73
CA MET A 1 -7.75 56.48 44.07
C MET A 1 -6.68 57.16 43.22
N PRO A 2 -5.74 57.91 43.82
CA PRO A 2 -4.68 58.58 43.07
C PRO A 2 -3.61 57.57 42.62
N ALA A 3 -3.10 57.76 41.40
CA ALA A 3 -2.05 56.92 40.81
C ALA A 3 -0.69 57.18 41.51
N PRO A 4 0.15 56.14 41.69
CA PRO A 4 1.46 56.32 42.31
C PRO A 4 2.42 57.09 41.40
N ASP A 5 3.09 58.08 41.99
CA ASP A 5 4.19 58.85 41.42
C ASP A 5 5.27 57.93 40.85
N ARG A 6 5.51 58.03 39.54
CA ARG A 6 6.66 57.40 38.89
C ARG A 6 7.89 58.26 39.14
N ALA A 7 8.74 57.83 40.07
CA ALA A 7 10.07 58.37 40.27
C ALA A 7 10.86 58.33 38.94
N VAL A 8 11.33 59.50 38.50
CA VAL A 8 12.21 59.65 37.34
C VAL A 8 13.57 59.01 37.69
N PRO A 9 14.05 57.99 36.95
CA PRO A 9 15.37 57.43 37.18
C PRO A 9 16.44 58.49 36.93
N GLY A 10 17.28 58.72 37.93
CA GLY A 10 18.41 59.63 37.83
C GLY A 10 19.32 59.25 36.65
N VAL A 11 19.70 60.26 35.86
CA VAL A 11 20.68 60.14 34.78
C VAL A 11 22.00 59.68 35.39
N ALA A 12 22.31 58.39 35.25
CA ALA A 12 23.59 57.83 35.62
C ALA A 12 24.69 58.53 34.81
N LYS A 13 25.68 59.09 35.50
CA LYS A 13 26.91 59.62 34.90
C LYS A 13 27.48 58.58 33.94
N ALA A 14 27.72 58.98 32.70
CA ALA A 14 28.39 58.18 31.69
C ALA A 14 29.75 57.70 32.25
N GLY A 15 29.83 56.43 32.60
CA GLY A 15 31.08 55.77 32.93
C GLY A 15 31.99 55.79 31.72
N THR A 16 33.26 56.08 31.95
CA THR A 16 34.35 55.97 30.97
C THR A 16 34.23 54.66 30.22
N PRO A 17 34.27 54.64 28.87
CA PRO A 17 34.14 53.40 28.11
C PRO A 17 35.27 52.45 28.53
N ALA A 18 34.90 51.29 29.08
CA ALA A 18 35.85 50.24 29.36
C ALA A 18 36.66 49.96 28.10
N SER A 19 37.98 49.97 28.21
CA SER A 19 38.89 49.60 27.12
C SER A 19 38.49 48.21 26.61
N GLY A 20 37.90 48.16 25.42
CA GLY A 20 37.46 46.91 24.81
C GLY A 20 38.59 45.88 24.71
N PRO A 21 38.25 44.59 24.62
CA PRO A 21 39.27 43.54 24.53
C PRO A 21 40.27 43.82 23.40
N PRO A 22 41.57 43.54 23.61
CA PRO A 22 42.61 43.79 22.62
C PRO A 22 42.26 43.10 21.29
N ARG A 23 42.47 43.81 20.17
CA ARG A 23 42.15 43.29 18.84
C ARG A 23 43.00 42.05 18.54
N PRO A 24 42.41 40.93 18.09
CA PRO A 24 43.13 39.68 17.86
C PRO A 24 44.20 39.85 16.77
N GLY A 25 45.37 39.24 16.98
CA GLY A 25 46.48 39.30 16.04
C GLY A 25 46.20 38.55 14.73
N LEU A 26 46.92 38.86 13.65
CA LEU A 26 46.74 38.23 12.33
C LEU A 26 46.78 36.68 12.36
N ARG A 27 47.73 36.10 13.12
CA ARG A 27 47.82 34.64 13.29
C ARG A 27 46.57 34.06 13.98
N GLU A 28 46.02 34.79 14.92
CA GLU A 28 44.83 34.40 15.68
C GLU A 28 43.57 34.50 14.83
N GLN A 29 43.46 35.54 14.00
CA GLN A 29 42.39 35.68 13.00
C GLN A 29 42.42 34.56 11.96
N ILE A 30 43.61 34.20 11.46
CA ILE A 30 43.79 33.06 10.55
C ILE A 30 43.38 31.75 11.23
N GLY A 31 43.79 31.54 12.49
CA GLY A 31 43.42 30.37 13.27
C GLY A 31 41.92 30.26 13.51
N ASN A 32 41.27 31.37 13.86
CA ASN A 32 39.82 31.44 14.05
C ASN A 32 39.07 31.19 12.73
N THR A 33 39.58 31.70 11.61
CA THR A 33 39.01 31.44 10.27
C THR A 33 39.12 29.97 9.89
N LYS A 34 40.28 29.35 10.14
CA LYS A 34 40.49 27.91 9.88
C LYS A 34 39.54 27.07 10.74
N ARG A 35 39.42 27.37 12.04
CA ARG A 35 38.50 26.66 12.96
C ARG A 35 37.04 26.81 12.54
N ALA A 36 36.61 28.01 12.16
CA ALA A 36 35.27 28.24 11.62
C ALA A 36 35.03 27.44 10.34
N GLY A 37 36.00 27.43 9.41
CA GLY A 37 35.93 26.63 8.18
C GLY A 37 35.82 25.13 8.45
N THR A 38 36.65 24.59 9.34
CA THR A 38 36.56 23.17 9.73
C THR A 38 35.25 22.86 10.48
N GLY A 39 34.73 23.79 11.27
CA GLY A 39 33.45 23.65 11.96
C GLY A 39 32.28 23.58 10.98
N LEU A 40 32.28 24.44 9.96
CA LEU A 40 31.27 24.44 8.90
C LEU A 40 31.27 23.13 8.10
N VAL A 41 32.45 22.64 7.72
CA VAL A 41 32.59 21.35 7.02
C VAL A 41 32.10 20.20 7.90
N LYS A 42 32.45 20.20 9.18
CA LYS A 42 31.97 19.19 10.12
C LYS A 42 30.45 19.21 10.25
N ALA A 43 29.82 20.38 10.34
CA ALA A 43 28.37 20.50 10.39
C ALA A 43 27.68 19.91 9.15
N HIS A 44 28.24 20.11 7.94
CA HIS A 44 27.72 19.49 6.72
C HIS A 44 27.88 17.97 6.73
N ILE A 45 29.02 17.46 7.23
CA ILE A 45 29.25 16.02 7.36
C ILE A 45 28.28 15.41 8.37
N ASP A 46 28.05 16.07 9.50
CA ASP A 46 27.16 15.58 10.55
C ASP A 46 25.68 15.60 10.08
N LEU A 47 25.26 16.65 9.35
CA LEU A 47 23.95 16.71 8.69
C LEU A 47 23.79 15.59 7.64
N ALA A 48 24.77 15.44 6.75
CA ALA A 48 24.74 14.40 5.74
C ALA A 48 24.68 13.00 6.37
N LYS A 49 25.43 12.74 7.45
CA LYS A 49 25.37 11.47 8.18
C LYS A 49 23.99 11.22 8.80
N ALA A 50 23.34 12.26 9.32
CA ALA A 50 21.99 12.15 9.86
C ALA A 50 20.98 11.76 8.77
N GLU A 51 20.96 12.48 7.65
CA GLU A 51 20.10 12.16 6.49
C GLU A 51 20.40 10.76 5.92
N PHE A 52 21.68 10.41 5.74
CA PHE A 52 22.06 9.07 5.27
C PHE A 52 21.65 7.97 6.25
N GLY A 53 21.65 8.24 7.56
CA GLY A 53 21.18 7.28 8.57
C GLY A 53 19.70 6.96 8.41
N GLU A 54 18.87 7.98 8.17
CA GLU A 54 17.43 7.82 7.91
C GLU A 54 17.16 7.09 6.59
N ILE A 55 17.87 7.48 5.52
CA ILE A 55 17.79 6.81 4.22
C ILE A 55 18.18 5.33 4.35
N LEU A 56 19.28 5.04 5.05
CA LEU A 56 19.77 3.66 5.22
C LEU A 56 18.77 2.80 6.01
N SER A 57 18.11 3.37 7.02
CA SER A 57 17.04 2.72 7.77
C SER A 57 15.86 2.33 6.86
N LEU A 58 15.43 3.26 6.00
CA LEU A 58 14.36 3.02 5.04
C LEU A 58 14.77 1.96 4.00
N VAL A 59 15.98 2.07 3.43
CA VAL A 59 16.54 1.11 2.48
C VAL A 59 16.64 -0.28 3.09
N LYS A 60 17.06 -0.40 4.36
CA LYS A 60 17.12 -1.69 5.07
C LYS A 60 15.73 -2.30 5.22
N THR A 61 14.74 -1.50 5.61
CA THR A 61 13.36 -1.96 5.77
C THR A 61 12.77 -2.42 4.44
N LEU A 62 12.95 -1.62 3.37
CA LEU A 62 12.53 -1.99 2.02
C LEU A 62 13.27 -3.24 1.52
N GLY A 63 14.56 -3.36 1.80
CA GLY A 63 15.37 -4.52 1.45
C GLY A 63 14.91 -5.80 2.14
N VAL A 64 14.54 -5.73 3.43
CA VAL A 64 13.95 -6.86 4.15
C VAL A 64 12.60 -7.24 3.56
N LEU A 65 11.71 -6.28 3.32
CA LEU A 65 10.40 -6.53 2.70
C LEU A 65 10.56 -7.17 1.30
N ALA A 66 11.47 -6.65 0.48
CA ALA A 66 11.77 -7.19 -0.84
C ALA A 66 12.35 -8.62 -0.77
N GLY A 67 13.25 -8.87 0.19
CA GLY A 67 13.81 -10.20 0.44
C GLY A 67 12.76 -11.22 0.86
N VAL A 68 11.85 -10.84 1.77
CA VAL A 68 10.71 -11.68 2.16
C VAL A 68 9.79 -11.92 0.97
N ALA A 69 9.48 -10.87 0.20
CA ALA A 69 8.64 -10.99 -1.00
C ALA A 69 9.25 -11.94 -2.02
N LEU A 70 10.57 -11.87 -2.25
CA LEU A 70 11.27 -12.81 -3.13
C LEU A 70 11.18 -14.25 -2.61
N GLY A 71 11.39 -14.48 -1.31
CA GLY A 71 11.25 -15.80 -0.70
C GLY A 71 9.84 -16.39 -0.88
N ILE A 72 8.81 -15.58 -0.63
CA ILE A 72 7.41 -15.99 -0.86
C ILE A 72 7.13 -16.20 -2.35
N ALA A 73 7.70 -15.39 -3.24
CA ALA A 73 7.52 -15.54 -4.69
C ALA A 73 8.13 -16.86 -5.19
N LEU A 74 9.33 -17.22 -4.72
CA LEU A 74 9.97 -18.49 -5.03
C LEU A 74 9.16 -19.67 -4.49
N PHE A 75 8.67 -19.59 -3.25
CA PHE A 75 7.81 -20.62 -2.66
C PHE A 75 6.48 -20.77 -3.44
N THR A 76 5.81 -19.65 -3.72
CA THR A 76 4.55 -19.62 -4.49
C THR A 76 4.77 -20.13 -5.91
N GLY A 77 5.87 -19.75 -6.56
CA GLY A 77 6.26 -20.26 -7.88
C GLY A 77 6.56 -21.76 -7.87
N ASN A 78 7.17 -22.28 -6.80
CA ASN A 78 7.36 -23.72 -6.62
C ASN A 78 6.02 -24.44 -6.43
N LEU A 79 5.08 -23.86 -5.68
CA LEU A 79 3.70 -24.37 -5.59
C LEU A 79 2.99 -24.34 -6.94
N VAL A 80 3.18 -23.32 -7.79
CA VAL A 80 2.66 -23.36 -9.17
C VAL A 80 3.26 -24.54 -9.91
N TYR A 81 4.58 -24.68 -9.89
CA TYR A 81 5.28 -25.70 -10.66
C TYR A 81 4.89 -27.12 -10.21
N VAL A 82 5.14 -27.48 -8.96
CA VAL A 82 4.85 -28.81 -8.41
C VAL A 82 3.35 -29.02 -8.32
N GLY A 83 2.63 -28.01 -7.85
CA GLY A 83 1.20 -28.06 -7.63
C GLY A 83 0.39 -28.16 -8.90
N THR A 84 0.83 -27.63 -10.04
CA THR A 84 0.14 -27.85 -11.32
C THR A 84 0.23 -29.33 -11.73
N TRP A 85 1.40 -29.96 -11.59
CA TRP A 85 1.56 -31.38 -11.87
C TRP A 85 0.76 -32.25 -10.91
N LEU A 86 0.77 -31.92 -9.62
CA LEU A 86 -0.08 -32.59 -8.63
C LEU A 86 -1.55 -32.39 -8.95
N PHE A 87 -2.01 -31.16 -9.20
CA PHE A 87 -3.40 -30.84 -9.52
C PHE A 87 -3.89 -31.53 -10.80
N LEU A 88 -3.07 -31.62 -11.84
CA LEU A 88 -3.41 -32.38 -13.05
C LEU A 88 -3.51 -33.89 -12.77
N GLY A 89 -2.69 -34.41 -11.84
CA GLY A 89 -2.83 -35.79 -11.35
C GLY A 89 -4.03 -35.99 -10.43
N GLU A 90 -4.35 -35.00 -9.59
CA GLU A 90 -5.33 -35.07 -8.49
C GLU A 90 -6.71 -34.48 -8.78
N TRP A 91 -6.91 -33.89 -9.96
CA TRP A 91 -8.25 -33.79 -10.55
C TRP A 91 -8.94 -35.17 -10.58
N LEU A 92 -8.14 -36.25 -10.46
CA LEU A 92 -8.56 -37.63 -10.27
C LEU A 92 -8.57 -38.16 -8.81
N PHE A 93 -7.96 -37.50 -7.80
CA PHE A 93 -7.65 -38.11 -6.49
C PHE A 93 -7.94 -37.31 -5.18
N GLY A 94 -8.49 -36.08 -5.22
CA GLY A 94 -9.17 -35.51 -4.03
C GLY A 94 -8.48 -34.34 -3.28
N SER A 95 -8.42 -34.41 -1.94
CA SER A 95 -8.29 -33.23 -1.04
C SER A 95 -6.97 -32.45 -1.09
N LEU A 96 -5.91 -33.02 -1.67
CA LEU A 96 -4.58 -32.40 -1.73
C LEU A 96 -4.51 -31.24 -2.74
N GLY A 97 -5.23 -31.33 -3.87
CA GLY A 97 -5.31 -30.25 -4.86
C GLY A 97 -5.88 -28.95 -4.31
N TRP A 98 -6.84 -29.03 -3.38
CA TRP A 98 -7.38 -27.85 -2.67
C TRP A 98 -6.33 -27.18 -1.79
N GLY A 99 -5.53 -27.97 -1.06
CA GLY A 99 -4.46 -27.45 -0.22
C GLY A 99 -3.40 -26.69 -1.02
N VAL A 100 -3.01 -27.22 -2.18
CA VAL A 100 -2.11 -26.55 -3.13
C VAL A 100 -2.71 -25.24 -3.64
N LEU A 101 -3.97 -25.26 -4.07
CA LEU A 101 -4.67 -24.07 -4.55
C LEU A 101 -4.76 -22.98 -3.45
N HIS A 102 -5.11 -23.35 -2.23
CA HIS A 102 -5.18 -22.42 -1.10
C HIS A 102 -3.81 -21.87 -0.73
N GLY A 103 -2.77 -22.71 -0.72
CA GLY A 103 -1.38 -22.28 -0.52
C GLY A 103 -0.93 -21.27 -1.57
N LEU A 104 -1.28 -21.50 -2.84
CA LEU A 104 -0.98 -20.60 -3.95
C LEU A 104 -1.68 -19.25 -3.80
N LEU A 105 -2.99 -19.27 -3.52
CA LEU A 105 -3.78 -18.06 -3.35
C LEU A 105 -3.33 -17.26 -2.12
N PHE A 106 -3.00 -17.95 -1.02
CA PHE A 106 -2.47 -17.32 0.18
C PHE A 106 -1.10 -16.69 -0.06
N GLY A 107 -0.18 -17.41 -0.72
CA GLY A 107 1.13 -16.87 -1.13
C GLY A 107 0.98 -15.63 -2.02
N THR A 108 0.06 -15.67 -2.99
CA THR A 108 -0.28 -14.52 -3.84
C THR A 108 -0.83 -13.35 -3.03
N GLY A 109 -1.74 -13.60 -2.08
CA GLY A 109 -2.26 -12.59 -1.16
C GLY A 109 -1.16 -11.92 -0.34
N ILE A 110 -0.18 -12.68 0.15
CA ILE A 110 1.00 -12.15 0.85
C ILE A 110 1.87 -11.32 -0.10
N LEU A 111 2.09 -11.75 -1.34
CA LEU A 111 2.86 -10.98 -2.32
C LEU A 111 2.21 -9.61 -2.60
N VAL A 112 0.89 -9.59 -2.77
CA VAL A 112 0.12 -8.35 -2.91
C VAL A 112 0.29 -7.47 -1.67
N MET A 113 0.18 -8.05 -0.47
CA MET A 113 0.39 -7.33 0.79
C MET A 113 1.78 -6.69 0.86
N LEU A 114 2.83 -7.48 0.61
CA LEU A 114 4.22 -7.00 0.67
C LEU A 114 4.49 -5.93 -0.39
N GLY A 115 3.98 -6.11 -1.61
CA GLY A 115 4.06 -5.11 -2.67
C GLY A 115 3.40 -3.78 -2.26
N LEU A 116 2.22 -3.84 -1.64
CA LEU A 116 1.52 -2.67 -1.12
C LEU A 116 2.29 -2.00 0.03
N LEU A 117 2.89 -2.78 0.94
CA LEU A 117 3.74 -2.25 2.02
C LEU A 117 4.99 -1.54 1.49
N ILE A 118 5.62 -2.09 0.45
CA ILE A 118 6.80 -1.49 -0.21
C ILE A 118 6.45 -0.10 -0.75
N VAL A 119 5.30 0.03 -1.42
CA VAL A 119 4.81 1.32 -1.96
C VAL A 119 4.19 2.25 -0.90
N GLY A 120 4.21 1.86 0.38
CA GLY A 120 3.84 2.73 1.51
C GLY A 120 2.39 2.62 1.97
N VAL A 121 1.62 1.63 1.50
CA VAL A 121 0.28 1.34 2.04
C VAL A 121 0.42 0.79 3.47
N GLY A 122 -0.46 1.20 4.38
CA GLY A 122 -0.41 0.75 5.77
C GLY A 122 -0.87 -0.71 5.94
N ALA A 123 -0.16 -1.49 6.77
CA ALA A 123 -0.48 -2.90 7.06
C ALA A 123 -1.92 -3.11 7.57
N GLY A 124 -2.48 -2.11 8.30
CA GLY A 124 -3.85 -2.17 8.81
C GLY A 124 -4.91 -2.36 7.70
N ARG A 125 -4.68 -1.85 6.48
CA ARG A 125 -5.59 -2.06 5.35
C ARG A 125 -5.58 -3.49 4.86
N ALA A 126 -4.39 -4.11 4.80
CA ALA A 126 -4.24 -5.51 4.43
C ALA A 126 -4.89 -6.45 5.46
N VAL A 127 -4.73 -6.16 6.76
CA VAL A 127 -5.39 -6.90 7.85
C VAL A 127 -6.91 -6.73 7.79
N THR A 128 -7.41 -5.51 7.59
CA THR A 128 -8.86 -5.27 7.46
C THR A 128 -9.43 -6.00 6.24
N ALA A 129 -8.73 -5.95 5.10
CA ALA A 129 -9.12 -6.70 3.91
C ALA A 129 -9.18 -8.22 4.17
N PHE A 130 -8.20 -8.75 4.91
CA PHE A 130 -8.18 -10.16 5.31
C PHE A 130 -9.37 -10.54 6.19
N LEU A 131 -9.69 -9.72 7.21
CA LEU A 131 -10.81 -10.00 8.11
C LEU A 131 -12.15 -9.95 7.39
N VAL A 132 -12.37 -8.94 6.53
CA VAL A 132 -13.59 -8.81 5.72
C VAL A 132 -13.73 -9.98 4.77
N SER A 133 -12.66 -10.38 4.10
CA SER A 133 -12.71 -11.48 3.15
C SER A 133 -12.84 -12.85 3.82
N ALA A 134 -12.18 -13.06 4.97
CA ALA A 134 -12.33 -14.26 5.78
C ALA A 134 -13.78 -14.43 6.24
N LEU A 135 -14.41 -13.37 6.75
CA LEU A 135 -15.83 -13.38 7.10
C LEU A 135 -16.70 -13.72 5.89
N ALA A 136 -16.45 -13.10 4.74
CA ALA A 136 -17.19 -13.40 3.51
C ALA A 136 -17.04 -14.86 3.09
N GLY A 137 -15.84 -15.44 3.17
CA GLY A 137 -15.61 -16.85 2.85
C GLY A 137 -16.28 -17.80 3.83
N VAL A 138 -16.30 -17.49 5.14
CA VAL A 138 -17.06 -18.26 6.14
C VAL A 138 -18.55 -18.24 5.81
N LEU A 139 -19.11 -17.07 5.50
CA LEU A 139 -20.52 -16.94 5.11
C LEU A 139 -20.83 -17.73 3.83
N VAL A 140 -19.95 -17.68 2.82
CA VAL A 140 -20.10 -18.48 1.59
C VAL A 140 -20.02 -19.97 1.89
N GLY A 141 -19.06 -20.41 2.71
CA GLY A 141 -18.93 -21.82 3.10
C GLY A 141 -20.16 -22.33 3.85
N LEU A 142 -20.70 -21.55 4.78
CA LEU A 142 -21.94 -21.87 5.50
C LEU A 142 -23.14 -21.90 4.55
N LEU A 143 -23.27 -20.93 3.65
CA LEU A 143 -24.35 -20.86 2.68
C LEU A 143 -24.35 -22.08 1.75
N LEU A 144 -23.21 -22.36 1.11
CA LEU A 144 -23.05 -23.47 0.18
C LEU A 144 -23.18 -24.81 0.88
N GLY A 145 -22.56 -24.93 2.05
CA GLY A 145 -22.67 -26.12 2.85
C GLY A 145 -24.14 -26.39 3.11
N SER A 146 -24.86 -25.42 3.69
CA SER A 146 -26.20 -25.62 4.23
C SER A 146 -27.22 -26.17 3.23
N ASN A 147 -26.91 -26.07 1.94
CA ASN A 147 -27.77 -26.50 0.85
C ASN A 147 -29.17 -25.87 0.95
N ILE A 148 -29.33 -24.76 1.70
CA ILE A 148 -30.62 -24.10 1.92
C ILE A 148 -31.20 -23.65 0.58
N LEU A 149 -30.37 -23.09 -0.30
CA LEU A 149 -30.79 -22.64 -1.63
C LEU A 149 -31.32 -23.78 -2.51
N PRO A 150 -30.54 -24.84 -2.81
CA PRO A 150 -31.04 -25.94 -3.63
C PRO A 150 -32.27 -26.60 -2.99
N ASN A 151 -32.27 -26.85 -1.68
CA ASN A 151 -33.42 -27.47 -1.00
C ASN A 151 -34.70 -26.60 -1.09
N THR A 152 -34.57 -25.28 -0.97
CA THR A 152 -35.70 -24.35 -1.10
C THR A 152 -36.24 -24.37 -2.53
N VAL A 153 -35.35 -24.37 -3.52
CA VAL A 153 -35.71 -24.36 -4.93
C VAL A 153 -36.37 -25.68 -5.32
N ASP A 154 -35.89 -26.82 -4.85
CA ASP A 154 -36.52 -28.13 -5.08
C ASP A 154 -37.94 -28.18 -4.53
N THR A 155 -38.16 -27.55 -3.37
CA THR A 155 -39.48 -27.46 -2.75
C THR A 155 -40.42 -26.58 -3.59
N LEU A 156 -39.91 -25.48 -4.15
CA LEU A 156 -40.67 -24.54 -4.98
C LEU A 156 -40.96 -25.09 -6.39
N LEU A 157 -40.06 -25.92 -6.92
CA LEU A 157 -40.15 -26.51 -8.26
C LEU A 157 -40.67 -27.95 -8.25
N ALA A 158 -41.14 -28.43 -7.09
CA ALA A 158 -41.72 -29.75 -6.95
C ALA A 158 -42.88 -29.93 -7.96
N GLY A 159 -42.71 -30.86 -8.91
CA GLY A 159 -43.68 -31.14 -9.98
C GLY A 159 -43.36 -30.49 -11.33
N THR A 160 -42.30 -29.70 -11.45
CA THR A 160 -41.80 -29.20 -12.74
C THR A 160 -40.64 -30.05 -13.24
N SER A 161 -40.85 -30.85 -14.28
CA SER A 161 -39.77 -31.55 -14.99
C SER A 161 -39.42 -30.79 -16.26
N LEU A 162 -38.23 -30.20 -16.31
CA LEU A 162 -37.67 -29.68 -17.57
C LEU A 162 -36.93 -30.81 -18.29
N ALA A 163 -37.20 -31.02 -19.57
CA ALA A 163 -36.52 -32.01 -20.42
C ALA A 163 -35.13 -31.51 -20.88
N ILE A 164 -34.38 -30.93 -19.95
CA ILE A 164 -33.05 -30.38 -20.17
C ILE A 164 -32.13 -31.21 -19.28
N GLY A 165 -31.00 -31.71 -19.79
CA GLY A 165 -30.09 -32.62 -19.07
C GLY A 165 -29.37 -32.03 -17.85
N PHE A 166 -29.90 -30.94 -17.28
CA PHE A 166 -29.42 -30.26 -16.09
C PHE A 166 -30.52 -30.24 -15.03
N ASP A 167 -30.11 -30.24 -13.76
CA ASP A 167 -31.03 -30.08 -12.64
C ASP A 167 -31.78 -28.73 -12.75
N PRO A 168 -33.14 -28.74 -12.84
CA PRO A 168 -33.95 -27.53 -12.91
C PRO A 168 -33.67 -26.53 -11.78
N GLY A 169 -33.36 -27.03 -10.58
CA GLY A 169 -33.08 -26.18 -9.42
C GLY A 169 -31.75 -25.44 -9.54
N VAL A 170 -30.72 -26.11 -10.03
CA VAL A 170 -29.41 -25.48 -10.31
C VAL A 170 -29.55 -24.39 -11.36
N LEU A 171 -30.31 -24.64 -12.44
CA LEU A 171 -30.55 -23.64 -13.49
C LEU A 171 -31.39 -22.45 -12.99
N ALA A 172 -32.35 -22.69 -12.09
CA ALA A 172 -33.15 -21.63 -11.50
C ALA A 172 -32.29 -20.70 -10.62
N VAL A 173 -31.43 -21.27 -9.76
CA VAL A 173 -30.46 -20.48 -8.97
C VAL A 173 -29.50 -19.74 -9.90
N ALA A 174 -28.95 -20.41 -10.91
CA ALA A 174 -28.10 -19.80 -11.93
C ALA A 174 -28.77 -18.60 -12.62
N GLY A 175 -30.02 -18.74 -13.04
CA GLY A 175 -30.79 -17.67 -13.67
C GLY A 175 -31.03 -16.48 -12.74
N VAL A 176 -31.40 -16.73 -11.48
CA VAL A 176 -31.63 -15.65 -10.50
C VAL A 176 -30.34 -14.89 -10.20
N VAL A 177 -29.23 -15.59 -9.94
CA VAL A 177 -27.94 -14.93 -9.67
C VAL A 177 -27.42 -14.20 -10.91
N ALA A 178 -27.57 -14.77 -12.11
CA ALA A 178 -27.27 -14.11 -13.37
C ALA A 178 -28.03 -12.80 -13.54
N LEU A 179 -29.34 -12.82 -13.24
CA LEU A 179 -30.17 -11.62 -13.32
C LEU A 179 -29.68 -10.56 -12.33
N VAL A 180 -29.48 -10.92 -11.06
CA VAL A 180 -29.03 -9.98 -10.01
C VAL A 180 -27.68 -9.37 -10.35
N LEU A 181 -26.67 -10.18 -10.68
CA LEU A 181 -25.34 -9.65 -11.04
C LEU A 181 -25.35 -8.93 -12.38
N GLY A 182 -26.22 -9.31 -13.32
CA GLY A 182 -26.47 -8.57 -14.55
C GLY A 182 -26.96 -7.15 -14.28
N VAL A 183 -27.96 -6.99 -13.42
CA VAL A 183 -28.47 -5.67 -13.02
C VAL A 183 -27.40 -4.84 -12.29
N VAL A 184 -26.65 -5.45 -11.36
CA VAL A 184 -25.54 -4.77 -10.67
C VAL A 184 -24.48 -4.32 -11.68
N GLY A 185 -24.09 -5.20 -12.59
CA GLY A 185 -23.13 -4.91 -13.65
C GLY A 185 -23.60 -3.78 -14.58
N LEU A 186 -24.87 -3.77 -14.96
CA LEU A 186 -25.50 -2.68 -15.73
C LEU A 186 -25.37 -1.35 -15.00
N ILE A 187 -25.73 -1.30 -13.72
CA ILE A 187 -25.70 -0.07 -12.90
C ILE A 187 -24.26 0.44 -12.75
N LEU A 188 -23.32 -0.44 -12.40
CA LEU A 188 -21.92 -0.08 -12.23
C LEU A 188 -21.29 0.38 -13.56
N GLY A 189 -21.57 -0.33 -14.66
CA GLY A 189 -21.12 0.03 -16.00
C GLY A 189 -21.67 1.38 -16.46
N ALA A 190 -22.96 1.63 -16.24
CA ALA A 190 -23.59 2.91 -16.56
C ALA A 190 -22.93 4.08 -15.81
N ARG A 191 -22.60 3.87 -14.52
CA ARG A 191 -21.91 4.88 -13.69
C ARG A 191 -20.46 5.11 -14.11
N ALA A 192 -19.78 4.11 -14.66
CA ALA A 192 -18.36 4.19 -14.97
C ALA A 192 -18.04 4.78 -16.36
N GLY A 193 -18.95 4.66 -17.35
CA GLY A 193 -18.59 5.05 -18.72
C GLY A 193 -19.74 5.14 -19.73
N GLY A 194 -20.98 5.33 -19.28
CA GLY A 194 -22.13 5.52 -20.16
C GLY A 194 -22.67 4.21 -20.80
N PRO A 195 -23.41 4.28 -21.91
CA PRO A 195 -24.26 3.17 -22.38
C PRO A 195 -23.47 1.95 -22.87
N ARG A 196 -22.30 2.13 -23.49
CA ARG A 196 -21.44 0.99 -23.90
C ARG A 196 -20.87 0.25 -22.70
N ALA A 197 -20.45 0.99 -21.67
CA ALA A 197 -19.98 0.40 -20.41
C ALA A 197 -21.12 -0.28 -19.65
N ALA A 198 -22.35 0.26 -19.71
CA ALA A 198 -23.54 -0.37 -19.15
C ALA A 198 -23.84 -1.73 -19.81
N ILE A 199 -23.82 -1.81 -21.15
CA ILE A 199 -24.05 -3.07 -21.88
C ILE A 199 -22.95 -4.08 -21.57
N ALA A 200 -21.68 -3.66 -21.60
CA ALA A 200 -20.57 -4.53 -21.22
C ALA A 200 -20.70 -5.03 -19.77
N GLY A 201 -21.11 -4.14 -18.86
CA GLY A 201 -21.39 -4.48 -17.46
C GLY A 201 -22.55 -5.46 -17.30
N LEU A 202 -23.63 -5.29 -18.05
CA LEU A 202 -24.78 -6.22 -18.06
C LEU A 202 -24.34 -7.60 -18.54
N VAL A 203 -23.70 -7.68 -19.72
CA VAL A 203 -23.27 -8.95 -20.30
C VAL A 203 -22.26 -9.66 -19.39
N GLY A 204 -21.26 -8.92 -18.90
CA GLY A 204 -20.30 -9.45 -17.94
C GLY A 204 -20.96 -9.92 -16.65
N GLY A 205 -21.88 -9.13 -16.09
CA GLY A 205 -22.63 -9.46 -14.88
C GLY A 205 -23.52 -10.69 -15.04
N VAL A 206 -24.21 -10.84 -16.18
CA VAL A 206 -25.04 -12.02 -16.49
C VAL A 206 -24.18 -13.27 -16.61
N ILE A 207 -23.08 -13.21 -17.36
CA ILE A 207 -22.18 -14.37 -17.53
C ILE A 207 -21.59 -14.78 -16.18
N VAL A 208 -21.04 -13.82 -15.43
CA VAL A 208 -20.45 -14.09 -14.11
C VAL A 208 -21.51 -14.60 -13.15
N GLY A 209 -22.69 -13.98 -13.11
CA GLY A 209 -23.77 -14.40 -12.22
C GLY A 209 -24.35 -15.76 -12.58
N PHE A 210 -24.39 -16.11 -13.87
CA PHE A 210 -24.80 -17.44 -14.30
C PHE A 210 -23.82 -18.50 -13.82
N VAL A 211 -22.52 -18.29 -14.05
CA VAL A 211 -21.47 -19.20 -13.55
C VAL A 211 -21.50 -19.30 -12.03
N VAL A 212 -21.60 -18.17 -11.33
CA VAL A 212 -21.70 -18.15 -9.85
C VAL A 212 -22.96 -18.88 -9.39
N GLY A 213 -24.10 -18.68 -10.04
CA GLY A 213 -25.32 -19.34 -9.63
C GLY A 213 -25.39 -20.82 -10.02
N LEU A 214 -24.69 -21.26 -11.07
CA LEU A 214 -24.47 -22.69 -11.32
C LEU A 214 -23.68 -23.34 -10.19
N ILE A 215 -22.66 -22.63 -9.68
CA ILE A 215 -21.91 -23.07 -8.50
C ILE A 215 -22.86 -23.06 -7.30
N VAL A 216 -23.48 -21.93 -6.95
CA VAL A 216 -24.32 -21.82 -5.75
C VAL A 216 -25.55 -22.76 -5.76
N GLY A 217 -26.10 -23.07 -6.94
CA GLY A 217 -27.21 -23.99 -7.09
C GLY A 217 -26.84 -25.46 -6.90
N GLY A 218 -25.55 -25.80 -6.99
CA GLY A 218 -25.06 -27.15 -6.76
C GLY A 218 -25.23 -27.60 -5.30
N ARG A 219 -25.29 -28.93 -5.11
CA ARG A 219 -25.27 -29.51 -3.77
C ARG A 219 -23.85 -29.86 -3.36
N TYR A 220 -23.43 -29.39 -2.20
CA TYR A 220 -22.06 -29.58 -1.72
C TYR A 220 -22.02 -30.34 -0.39
N ASP A 221 -21.03 -31.21 -0.27
CA ASP A 221 -20.57 -31.69 1.03
C ASP A 221 -19.89 -30.54 1.79
N TRP A 222 -19.95 -30.59 3.11
CA TRP A 222 -19.37 -29.60 4.01
C TRP A 222 -17.88 -29.35 3.75
N ARG A 223 -17.13 -30.38 3.37
CA ARG A 223 -15.70 -30.27 3.05
C ARG A 223 -15.46 -29.43 1.78
N VAL A 224 -16.27 -29.67 0.75
CA VAL A 224 -16.16 -28.94 -0.53
C VAL A 224 -16.63 -27.51 -0.36
N ALA A 225 -17.75 -27.30 0.36
CA ALA A 225 -18.26 -25.97 0.68
C ALA A 225 -17.23 -25.13 1.46
N ALA A 226 -16.57 -25.72 2.46
CA ALA A 226 -15.50 -25.07 3.20
C ALA A 226 -14.32 -24.71 2.29
N ALA A 227 -13.90 -25.61 1.40
CA ALA A 227 -12.82 -25.35 0.46
C ALA A 227 -13.15 -24.19 -0.52
N ILE A 228 -14.38 -24.14 -1.03
CA ILE A 228 -14.87 -23.03 -1.86
C ILE A 228 -14.89 -21.73 -1.05
N GLY A 229 -15.38 -21.77 0.19
CA GLY A 229 -15.39 -20.60 1.09
C GLY A 229 -13.99 -20.02 1.32
N VAL A 230 -12.99 -20.88 1.57
CA VAL A 230 -11.58 -20.45 1.71
C VAL A 230 -11.05 -19.86 0.40
N THR A 231 -11.35 -20.48 -0.74
CA THR A 231 -10.95 -19.95 -2.07
C THR A 231 -11.52 -18.54 -2.29
N VAL A 232 -12.81 -18.33 -2.01
CA VAL A 232 -13.45 -17.01 -2.11
C VAL A 232 -12.81 -16.01 -1.15
N ALA A 233 -12.54 -16.40 0.10
CA ALA A 233 -11.87 -15.52 1.07
C ALA A 233 -10.49 -15.06 0.58
N LEU A 234 -9.67 -15.95 0.01
CA LEU A 234 -8.32 -15.61 -0.43
C LEU A 234 -8.30 -14.78 -1.71
N LEU A 235 -9.21 -15.06 -2.66
CA LEU A 235 -9.40 -14.23 -3.85
C LEU A 235 -9.87 -12.83 -3.47
N LEU A 236 -10.91 -12.75 -2.64
CA LEU A 236 -11.46 -11.47 -2.20
C LEU A 236 -10.45 -10.69 -1.36
N TRP A 237 -9.64 -11.36 -0.54
CA TRP A 237 -8.54 -10.72 0.18
C TRP A 237 -7.61 -9.99 -0.78
N SER A 238 -7.11 -10.69 -1.80
CA SER A 238 -6.16 -10.15 -2.78
C SER A 238 -6.73 -8.92 -3.50
N VAL A 239 -8.01 -8.96 -3.88
CA VAL A 239 -8.69 -7.83 -4.53
C VAL A 239 -8.92 -6.67 -3.56
N LEU A 240 -9.43 -6.94 -2.35
CA LEU A 240 -9.74 -5.90 -1.36
C LEU A 240 -8.49 -5.18 -0.87
N GLN A 241 -7.35 -5.85 -0.81
CA GLN A 241 -6.07 -5.20 -0.49
C GLN A 241 -5.76 -4.05 -1.45
N PHE A 242 -5.94 -4.28 -2.76
CA PHE A 242 -5.75 -3.23 -3.76
C PHE A 242 -6.84 -2.15 -3.65
N VAL A 243 -8.11 -2.54 -3.49
CA VAL A 243 -9.23 -1.58 -3.40
C VAL A 243 -9.07 -0.65 -2.19
N PHE A 244 -8.67 -1.17 -1.04
CA PHE A 244 -8.47 -0.40 0.18
C PHE A 244 -7.15 0.38 0.17
N GLY A 245 -6.12 -0.16 -0.49
CA GLY A 245 -4.78 0.44 -0.55
C GLY A 245 -4.60 1.51 -1.63
N ARG A 246 -5.35 1.47 -2.74
CA ARG A 246 -5.12 2.32 -3.92
C ARG A 246 -5.11 3.83 -3.64
N SER A 247 -5.85 4.28 -2.62
CA SER A 247 -5.91 5.69 -2.24
C SER A 247 -4.64 6.20 -1.53
N GLN A 248 -3.79 5.29 -1.04
CA GLN A 248 -2.55 5.60 -0.33
C GLN A 248 -1.30 5.45 -1.21
N ILE A 249 -1.46 4.99 -2.46
CA ILE A 249 -0.33 4.77 -3.35
C ILE A 249 0.15 6.13 -3.86
N ASP A 250 1.19 6.64 -3.21
CA ASP A 250 1.93 7.84 -3.62
C ASP A 250 3.40 7.47 -3.74
N LEU A 251 3.76 6.95 -4.92
CA LEU A 251 5.12 6.48 -5.21
C LEU A 251 6.14 7.62 -5.14
N GLU A 252 5.73 8.81 -5.57
CA GLU A 252 6.59 9.99 -5.57
C GLU A 252 6.94 10.37 -4.14
N LYS A 253 5.94 10.52 -3.26
CA LYS A 253 6.17 10.83 -1.85
C LYS A 253 6.93 9.73 -1.13
N ARG A 254 6.64 8.45 -1.44
CA ARG A 254 7.30 7.31 -0.80
C ARG A 254 8.80 7.27 -1.10
N PHE A 255 9.18 7.52 -2.34
CA PHE A 255 10.58 7.45 -2.77
C PHE A 255 11.30 8.80 -2.77
N ALA A 256 10.58 9.92 -2.59
CA ALA A 256 11.19 11.23 -2.36
C ALA A 256 12.10 11.22 -1.12
N ALA A 257 11.72 10.49 -0.06
CA ALA A 257 12.52 10.32 1.15
C ALA A 257 13.86 9.60 0.93
N LEU A 258 14.08 8.94 -0.22
CA LEU A 258 15.37 8.34 -0.58
C LEU A 258 16.34 9.33 -1.22
N LYS A 259 15.88 10.54 -1.56
CA LYS A 259 16.72 11.60 -2.12
C LYS A 259 17.14 12.55 -0.99
N PRO A 260 18.44 12.78 -0.76
CA PRO A 260 18.91 13.73 0.25
C PRO A 260 18.73 15.17 -0.26
N THR A 261 17.51 15.71 -0.14
CA THR A 261 17.17 17.05 -0.67
C THR A 261 17.81 18.17 0.13
N GLU A 262 17.77 18.08 1.45
CA GLU A 262 18.32 19.08 2.39
C GLU A 262 19.84 19.22 2.24
N THR A 263 20.58 18.10 2.16
CA THR A 263 22.02 18.12 1.85
C THR A 263 22.31 18.77 0.48
N ILE A 264 21.51 18.46 -0.55
CA ILE A 264 21.68 19.02 -1.89
C ILE A 264 21.39 20.52 -1.91
N GLU A 265 20.35 20.98 -1.23
CA GLU A 265 19.95 22.38 -1.15
C GLU A 265 20.96 23.19 -0.36
N THR A 266 21.35 22.74 0.83
CA THR A 266 22.40 23.37 1.64
C THR A 266 23.73 23.49 0.88
N ALA A 267 24.09 22.45 0.10
CA ALA A 267 25.27 22.48 -0.75
C ALA A 267 25.16 23.49 -1.90
N LYS A 268 23.97 23.65 -2.49
CA LYS A 268 23.70 24.66 -3.54
C LYS A 268 23.79 26.08 -2.95
N GLU A 269 23.14 26.33 -1.82
CA GLU A 269 23.19 27.63 -1.14
C GLU A 269 24.64 28.01 -0.78
N THR A 270 25.41 27.05 -0.25
CA THR A 270 26.82 27.27 0.07
C THR A 270 27.65 27.61 -1.17
N LYS A 271 27.40 26.92 -2.30
CA LYS A 271 28.07 27.20 -3.57
C LYS A 271 27.72 28.59 -4.10
N GLU A 272 26.44 28.98 -4.04
CA GLU A 272 25.98 30.30 -4.49
C GLU A 272 26.57 31.42 -3.63
N TRP A 273 26.55 31.26 -2.31
CA TRP A 273 27.18 32.19 -1.38
C TRP A 273 28.68 32.35 -1.66
N LEU A 274 29.41 31.25 -1.86
CA LEU A 274 30.84 31.28 -2.23
C LEU A 274 31.08 32.02 -3.55
N GLY A 275 30.21 31.81 -4.54
CA GLY A 275 30.25 32.52 -5.81
C GLY A 275 30.08 34.03 -5.64
N GLN A 276 29.10 34.46 -4.84
CA GLN A 276 28.87 35.88 -4.54
C GLN A 276 30.06 36.52 -3.79
N GLN A 277 30.61 35.81 -2.80
CA GLN A 277 31.78 36.28 -2.06
C GLN A 277 33.01 36.44 -2.96
N TRP A 278 33.24 35.50 -3.89
CA TRP A 278 34.34 35.57 -4.84
C TRP A 278 34.17 36.74 -5.82
N ALA A 279 32.98 36.92 -6.37
CA ALA A 279 32.67 38.03 -7.26
C ALA A 279 32.90 39.40 -6.58
N ASN A 280 32.44 39.54 -5.34
CA ASN A 280 32.63 40.75 -4.53
C ASN A 280 34.10 41.04 -4.20
N ARG A 281 34.93 40.02 -3.99
CA ARG A 281 36.38 40.22 -3.79
C ARG A 281 37.09 40.59 -5.08
N ARG A 282 36.75 39.93 -6.19
CA ARG A 282 37.35 40.20 -7.51
C ARG A 282 37.08 41.64 -7.95
N SER A 283 35.87 42.16 -7.76
CA SER A 283 35.54 43.56 -8.09
C SER A 283 36.33 44.59 -7.26
N LYS A 284 36.63 44.28 -5.99
CA LYS A 284 37.49 45.12 -5.13
C LYS A 284 38.95 45.07 -5.54
N LEU A 285 39.43 43.96 -6.07
CA LEU A 285 40.82 43.80 -6.52
C LEU A 285 41.08 44.44 -7.88
N GLY A 286 40.09 44.47 -8.79
CA GLY A 286 40.19 45.11 -10.10
C GLY A 286 40.02 46.65 -10.11
N ARG A 287 39.78 47.27 -8.95
CA ARG A 287 39.65 48.73 -8.78
C ARG A 287 40.92 49.41 -8.26
N ARG A 288 42.06 48.71 -8.29
CA ARG A 288 43.38 49.25 -7.93
C ARG A 288 44.25 49.38 -9.17
#